data_AF-A0A9P6E7L6-F1
#
_entry.id   AF-A0A9P6E7L6-F1
#
_cell.length_a   1.000
_cell.length_b   1.000
_cell.length_c   1.000
_cell.angle_alpha   90.00
_cell.angle_beta   90.00
_cell.angle_gamma   90.00
#
_symmetry.space_group_name_H-M   'P 1'
#
loop_
_entity.id
_entity.type
_entity.pdbx_description
1 polymer ?
#
loop_
_entity_poly.entity_id
_entity_poly.type
_entity_poly.pdbx_seq_one_letter_code
_entity_poly.pdbx_strand_id
1 'polypeptide(L)'
;IFISFFFKKPKPKKKVTVARGASGARFRRPGELAAEDEDEEIILDGYENESDENDDDEDDTAVEEVAEAAAEEEDDDDGQGVHNERVCRTLKDKAIIMMEAKGVFIDHDEEKMALQIFPRMAGLARRVHDNTTLKERFVSLVKKNDDLQGTQRTLTRRVPTRWNSDFNCLNSHFHFRDVVEALTSTSSLGLRAYHLSDDQWLMAEDVCEVLLLFDTVTRVFSMKEVPLIVDVVPTLEDLREGLIAARDDTINDVSNIVKIACQASILLVDKYSTFADNCDIYLIAIAMCPDRKLKWFKDHGRTPRQIKEIEKLIIEKWTEVYSPDEDEE
;
A
#
# COMPACT_ATOMS: atom_id res chain seq x y z
N ILE A 1 1.21 3.34 1.36
CA ILE A 1 2.65 3.69 1.50
C ILE A 1 3.53 2.92 0.52
N PHE A 2 3.62 1.58 0.57
CA PHE A 2 4.51 0.78 -0.31
C PHE A 2 4.37 1.16 -1.79
N ILE A 3 3.13 1.10 -2.31
CA ILE A 3 2.81 1.39 -3.71
C ILE A 3 3.13 2.84 -4.12
N SER A 4 3.21 3.78 -3.16
CA SER A 4 3.50 5.19 -3.48
C SER A 4 4.91 5.43 -4.03
N PHE A 5 5.81 4.45 -3.92
CA PHE A 5 7.14 4.48 -4.55
C PHE A 5 7.10 4.21 -6.06
N PHE A 6 5.99 3.68 -6.58
CA PHE A 6 5.87 3.18 -7.96
C PHE A 6 4.82 3.93 -8.78
N PHE A 7 4.35 5.08 -8.28
CA PHE A 7 3.43 5.95 -8.99
C PHE A 7 3.91 7.39 -8.93
N LYS A 8 3.94 8.04 -10.09
CA LYS A 8 4.14 9.49 -10.19
C LYS A 8 2.89 10.17 -9.63
N LYS A 9 3.10 11.22 -8.84
CA LYS A 9 1.98 12.00 -8.30
C LYS A 9 1.27 12.75 -9.42
N PRO A 10 -0.08 12.82 -9.41
CA PRO A 10 -0.78 13.69 -10.33
C PRO A 10 -0.40 15.15 -10.07
N LYS A 11 -0.16 15.92 -11.13
CA LYS A 11 0.05 17.37 -11.00
C LYS A 11 -1.25 17.98 -10.45
N PRO A 12 -1.22 18.79 -9.37
CA PRO A 12 -2.42 19.40 -8.85
C PRO A 12 -3.04 20.28 -9.93
N LYS A 13 -4.32 20.03 -10.27
CA LYS A 13 -5.08 20.85 -11.22
C LYS A 13 -5.03 22.30 -10.71
N LYS A 14 -4.64 23.26 -11.57
CA LYS A 14 -4.60 24.69 -11.22
C LYS A 14 -5.95 25.08 -10.62
N LYS A 15 -5.99 25.35 -9.31
CA LYS A 15 -7.18 25.87 -8.63
C LYS A 15 -7.51 27.22 -9.25
N VAL A 16 -8.58 27.29 -10.05
CA VAL A 16 -9.15 28.56 -10.51
C VAL A 16 -9.65 29.28 -9.28
N THR A 17 -8.89 30.28 -8.85
CA THR A 17 -9.24 31.11 -7.69
C THR A 17 -10.34 32.07 -8.13
N VAL A 18 -11.60 31.68 -7.94
CA VAL A 18 -12.71 32.62 -8.03
C VAL A 18 -12.69 33.46 -6.75
N ALA A 19 -12.52 34.77 -6.90
CA ALA A 19 -12.47 35.71 -5.78
C ALA A 19 -13.71 35.54 -4.88
N ARG A 20 -13.50 35.10 -3.64
CA ARG A 20 -14.57 34.85 -2.69
C ARG A 20 -15.00 36.18 -2.05
N GLY A 21 -16.17 36.65 -2.45
CA GLY A 21 -16.89 37.74 -1.77
C GLY A 21 -17.17 37.41 -0.30
N ALA A 22 -17.21 38.46 0.51
CA ALA A 22 -17.14 38.41 1.97
C ALA A 22 -18.31 37.69 2.68
N SER A 23 -17.94 37.10 3.83
CA SER A 23 -18.73 36.77 5.02
C SER A 23 -19.54 35.46 5.08
N GLY A 24 -19.44 34.81 6.24
CA GLY A 24 -20.24 33.67 6.66
C GLY A 24 -19.62 33.00 7.89
N ALA A 25 -20.03 33.43 9.09
CA ALA A 25 -19.54 32.95 10.38
C ALA A 25 -19.65 31.42 10.54
N ARG A 26 -18.58 30.79 11.04
CA ARG A 26 -18.51 29.36 11.37
C ARG A 26 -19.39 29.08 12.60
N PHE A 27 -20.41 28.25 12.44
CA PHE A 27 -21.25 27.75 13.53
C PHE A 27 -20.52 26.60 14.24
N ARG A 28 -20.19 26.75 15.53
CA ARG A 28 -19.69 25.66 16.40
C ARG A 28 -20.87 25.01 17.14
N ARG A 29 -20.91 23.68 17.19
CA ARG A 29 -21.88 22.94 18.02
C ARG A 29 -21.35 22.83 19.47
N PRO A 30 -22.21 22.89 20.49
CA PRO A 30 -21.79 22.68 21.88
C PRO A 30 -21.51 21.18 22.15
N GLY A 31 -20.30 20.84 22.62
CA GLY A 31 -19.97 19.48 23.10
C GLY A 31 -18.67 18.85 22.57
N GLU A 32 -17.88 19.55 21.75
CA GLU A 32 -16.61 19.04 21.22
C GLU A 32 -15.50 19.19 22.28
N LEU A 33 -15.09 18.05 22.88
CA LEU A 33 -13.93 17.97 23.77
C LEU A 33 -12.66 18.14 22.94
N ALA A 34 -11.77 19.02 23.38
CA ALA A 34 -10.48 19.28 22.76
C ALA A 34 -9.62 18.01 22.79
N ALA A 35 -9.29 17.46 21.63
CA ALA A 35 -8.13 16.59 21.51
C ALA A 35 -6.89 17.48 21.73
N GLU A 36 -5.98 17.03 22.58
CA GLU A 36 -4.72 17.69 22.84
C GLU A 36 -3.95 17.84 21.52
N ASP A 37 -3.77 19.10 21.11
CA ASP A 37 -2.90 19.48 20.01
C ASP A 37 -1.45 19.15 20.41
N GLU A 38 -0.93 18.01 19.95
CA GLU A 38 0.53 17.89 19.79
C GLU A 38 0.92 18.81 18.63
N ASP A 39 1.27 20.04 18.98
CA ASP A 39 1.92 21.03 18.12
C ASP A 39 3.25 20.46 17.60
N GLU A 40 3.21 19.64 16.54
CA GLU A 40 4.38 19.42 15.68
C GLU A 40 4.60 20.70 14.87
N GLU A 41 5.57 21.48 15.32
CA GLU A 41 6.08 22.71 14.70
C GLU A 41 6.21 22.54 13.17
N ILE A 42 5.44 23.36 12.44
CA ILE A 42 5.42 23.39 10.99
C ILE A 42 6.70 24.06 10.49
N ILE A 43 7.72 23.26 10.18
CA ILE A 43 8.80 23.68 9.29
C ILE A 43 8.42 23.25 7.87
N LEU A 44 7.74 24.15 7.17
CA LEU A 44 7.60 24.12 5.71
C LEU A 44 8.89 24.67 5.11
N ASP A 45 9.99 23.93 5.22
CA ASP A 45 11.14 24.16 4.36
C ASP A 45 10.87 23.43 3.04
N GLY A 46 10.59 24.24 2.03
CA GLY A 46 10.33 23.82 0.66
C GLY A 46 11.56 23.12 0.09
N TYR A 47 11.46 21.82 -0.06
CA TYR A 47 12.03 21.16 -1.22
C TYR A 47 10.99 21.28 -2.34
N GLU A 48 10.97 22.45 -2.98
CA GLU A 48 10.54 22.55 -4.36
C GLU A 48 11.48 21.66 -5.16
N ASN A 49 11.03 20.46 -5.53
CA ASN A 49 11.67 19.70 -6.59
C ASN A 49 11.30 20.37 -7.92
N GLU A 50 11.86 21.55 -8.16
CA GLU A 50 11.93 22.19 -9.47
C GLU A 50 13.11 21.57 -10.24
N SER A 51 12.88 20.37 -10.75
CA SER A 51 13.60 19.74 -11.87
C SER A 51 12.76 18.50 -12.24
N ASP A 52 12.16 18.36 -13.42
CA ASP A 52 12.67 18.66 -14.75
C ASP A 52 11.62 19.32 -15.65
N GLU A 53 12.01 20.44 -16.25
CA GLU A 53 11.47 20.86 -17.53
C GLU A 53 12.24 20.14 -18.64
N ASN A 54 11.49 19.45 -19.50
CA ASN A 54 11.86 18.92 -20.83
C ASN A 54 12.68 17.62 -20.87
N ASP A 55 11.96 16.50 -21.08
CA ASP A 55 12.19 15.70 -22.28
C ASP A 55 10.89 14.99 -22.68
N ASP A 56 10.43 15.23 -23.91
CA ASP A 56 9.34 14.50 -24.56
C ASP A 56 9.80 13.06 -24.89
N ASP A 57 10.08 12.26 -23.86
CA ASP A 57 10.28 10.82 -24.01
C ASP A 57 8.92 10.16 -24.26
N GLU A 58 8.77 9.39 -25.36
CA GLU A 58 7.62 8.47 -25.59
C GLU A 58 7.36 7.55 -24.36
N ASP A 59 8.37 7.41 -23.50
CA ASP A 59 8.42 6.60 -22.29
C ASP A 59 7.58 7.14 -21.12
N ASP A 60 7.28 8.45 -21.09
CA ASP A 60 6.46 9.07 -20.02
C ASP A 60 4.96 9.07 -20.37
N THR A 61 4.58 8.73 -21.60
CA THR A 61 3.16 8.75 -22.04
C THR A 61 2.26 7.85 -21.20
N ALA A 62 2.70 6.62 -20.90
CA ALA A 62 1.92 5.71 -20.06
C ALA A 62 1.80 6.21 -18.62
N VAL A 63 2.84 6.89 -18.11
CA VAL A 63 2.88 7.49 -16.78
C VAL A 63 1.89 8.63 -16.68
N GLU A 64 1.90 9.55 -17.64
CA GLU A 64 0.99 10.69 -17.69
C GLU A 64 -0.47 10.25 -17.81
N GLU A 65 -0.79 9.32 -18.73
CA GLU A 65 -2.16 8.82 -18.92
C GLU A 65 -2.74 8.17 -17.65
N VAL A 66 -1.92 7.44 -16.90
CA VAL A 66 -2.37 6.76 -15.68
C VAL A 66 -2.47 7.74 -14.53
N ALA A 67 -1.57 8.71 -14.43
CA ALA A 67 -1.65 9.78 -13.43
C ALA A 67 -2.88 10.67 -13.64
N GLU A 68 -3.21 11.01 -14.89
CA GLU A 68 -4.41 11.79 -15.23
C GLU A 68 -5.68 11.01 -14.88
N ALA A 69 -5.78 9.75 -15.30
CA ALA A 69 -6.92 8.89 -14.96
C ALA A 69 -7.08 8.69 -13.44
N ALA A 70 -5.97 8.57 -12.69
CA ALA A 70 -6.03 8.49 -11.23
C ALA A 70 -6.61 9.77 -10.61
N ALA A 71 -6.24 10.95 -11.14
CA ALA A 71 -6.77 12.25 -10.67
C ALA A 71 -8.23 12.52 -11.08
N GLU A 72 -8.79 11.74 -12.02
CA GLU A 72 -10.23 11.76 -12.32
C GLU A 72 -11.03 10.85 -11.40
N GLU A 73 -10.40 9.82 -10.84
CA GLU A 73 -11.03 8.87 -9.91
C GLU A 73 -11.03 9.35 -8.45
N GLU A 74 -10.21 10.37 -8.11
CA GLU A 74 -10.18 11.05 -6.81
C GLU A 74 -11.23 12.19 -6.73
N ASP A 75 -12.52 11.86 -6.67
CA ASP A 75 -13.61 12.87 -6.66
C ASP A 75 -14.47 12.86 -5.38
N ASP A 76 -14.04 12.23 -4.28
CA ASP A 76 -14.75 12.29 -3.00
C ASP A 76 -13.77 12.22 -1.80
N ASP A 77 -13.74 13.29 -1.00
CA ASP A 77 -12.97 13.52 0.24
C ASP A 77 -11.53 14.08 0.11
N ASP A 78 -11.45 15.38 -0.22
CA ASP A 78 -10.23 16.23 -0.23
C ASP A 78 -9.45 16.17 1.10
N GLY A 79 -10.10 15.86 2.24
CA GLY A 79 -9.44 15.80 3.55
C GLY A 79 -8.63 14.53 3.79
N GLN A 80 -9.23 13.36 3.52
CA GLN A 80 -8.58 12.06 3.71
C GLN A 80 -7.42 11.85 2.72
N GLY A 81 -7.59 12.29 1.47
CA GLY A 81 -6.54 12.24 0.45
C GLY A 81 -5.28 13.01 0.86
N VAL A 82 -5.45 14.27 1.28
CA VAL A 82 -4.34 15.12 1.72
C VAL A 82 -3.62 14.56 2.95
N HIS A 83 -4.37 14.01 3.92
CA HIS A 83 -3.75 13.38 5.09
C HIS A 83 -2.93 12.14 4.70
N ASN A 84 -3.50 11.25 3.88
CA ASN A 84 -2.81 10.04 3.42
C ASN A 84 -1.56 10.38 2.62
N GLU A 85 -1.62 11.41 1.78
CA GLU A 85 -0.46 11.89 1.03
C GLU A 85 0.63 12.42 1.96
N ARG A 86 0.27 13.24 2.96
CA ARG A 86 1.21 13.75 3.96
C ARG A 86 1.89 12.61 4.70
N VAL A 87 1.12 11.63 5.17
CA VAL A 87 1.66 10.43 5.83
C VAL A 87 2.60 9.68 4.89
N CYS A 88 2.23 9.50 3.62
CA CYS A 88 3.08 8.80 2.66
C CYS A 88 4.42 9.52 2.44
N ARG A 89 4.39 10.84 2.27
CA ARG A 89 5.61 11.65 2.12
C ARG A 89 6.50 11.54 3.34
N THR A 90 5.97 11.82 4.54
CA THR A 90 6.75 11.77 5.78
C THR A 90 7.40 10.41 6.01
N LEU A 91 6.68 9.32 5.73
CA LEU A 91 7.23 7.97 5.90
C LEU A 91 8.22 7.58 4.80
N LYS A 92 8.01 8.03 3.55
CA LYS A 92 8.98 7.85 2.46
C LYS A 92 10.31 8.53 2.82
N ASP A 93 10.27 9.79 3.24
CA ASP A 93 11.47 10.56 3.59
C ASP A 93 12.21 9.93 4.78
N LYS A 94 11.48 9.53 5.83
CA LYS A 94 12.06 8.82 6.99
C LYS A 94 12.71 7.49 6.58
N ALA A 95 12.08 6.73 5.69
CA ALA A 95 12.60 5.46 5.23
C ALA A 95 13.88 5.61 4.41
N ILE A 96 13.92 6.61 3.52
CA ILE A 96 15.12 6.94 2.74
C ILE A 96 16.29 7.23 3.69
N ILE A 97 16.12 8.18 4.62
CA ILE A 97 17.17 8.54 5.59
C ILE A 97 17.66 7.32 6.39
N MET A 98 16.74 6.46 6.87
CA MET A 98 17.10 5.26 7.63
C MET A 98 17.88 4.24 6.81
N MET A 99 17.58 4.12 5.51
CA MET A 99 18.21 3.14 4.62
C MET A 99 19.53 3.66 4.05
N GLU A 100 19.65 4.96 3.81
CA GLU A 100 20.92 5.62 3.48
C GLU A 100 21.95 5.42 4.60
N ALA A 101 21.52 5.51 5.86
CA ALA A 101 22.37 5.21 7.02
C ALA A 101 22.86 3.75 7.06
N LYS A 102 22.18 2.84 6.35
CA LYS A 102 22.57 1.43 6.16
C LYS A 102 23.32 1.18 4.85
N GLY A 103 23.60 2.24 4.07
CA GLY A 103 24.30 2.15 2.80
C GLY A 103 23.43 1.73 1.60
N VAL A 104 22.10 1.83 1.72
CA VAL A 104 21.16 1.53 0.64
C VAL A 104 20.65 2.85 0.05
N PHE A 105 20.88 3.05 -1.24
CA PHE A 105 20.56 4.28 -1.97
C PHE A 105 19.70 3.95 -3.19
N ILE A 106 18.82 4.87 -3.56
CA ILE A 106 18.06 4.82 -4.82
C ILE A 106 18.79 5.72 -5.79
N ASP A 107 19.18 5.18 -6.94
CA ASP A 107 19.65 6.00 -8.04
C ASP A 107 18.49 6.49 -8.91
N HIS A 108 18.76 7.50 -9.74
CA HIS A 108 17.76 8.12 -10.58
C HIS A 108 17.14 7.14 -11.60
N ASP A 109 17.93 6.20 -12.13
CA ASP A 109 17.47 5.26 -13.15
C ASP A 109 16.56 4.20 -12.53
N GLU A 110 16.90 3.72 -11.32
CA GLU A 110 16.06 2.84 -10.51
C GLU A 110 14.72 3.50 -10.15
N GLU A 111 14.73 4.77 -9.70
CA GLU A 111 13.50 5.51 -9.43
C GLU A 111 12.65 5.70 -10.69
N LYS A 112 13.27 6.07 -11.82
CA LYS A 112 12.57 6.20 -13.11
C LYS A 112 11.93 4.87 -13.53
N MET A 113 12.66 3.76 -13.43
CA MET A 113 12.13 2.42 -13.75
C MET A 113 10.94 2.07 -12.86
N ALA A 114 11.05 2.28 -11.55
CA ALA A 114 10.00 1.96 -10.60
C ALA A 114 8.71 2.75 -10.84
N LEU A 115 8.82 4.04 -11.13
CA LEU A 115 7.68 4.92 -11.42
C LEU A 115 6.93 4.55 -12.71
N GLN A 116 7.53 3.71 -13.57
CA GLN A 116 6.96 3.30 -14.84
C GLN A 116 6.26 1.94 -14.79
N ILE A 117 6.59 1.05 -13.84
CA ILE A 117 6.04 -0.32 -13.76
C ILE A 117 4.51 -0.31 -13.76
N PHE A 118 3.90 0.29 -12.73
CA PHE A 118 2.44 0.26 -12.62
C PHE A 118 1.74 1.06 -13.71
N PRO A 119 2.21 2.26 -14.12
CA PRO A 119 1.58 2.95 -15.22
C PRO A 119 1.58 2.16 -16.54
N ARG A 120 2.70 1.52 -16.90
CA ARG A 120 2.74 0.68 -18.10
C ARG A 120 1.77 -0.49 -18.02
N MET A 121 1.74 -1.20 -16.90
CA MET A 121 0.83 -2.33 -16.70
C MET A 121 -0.65 -1.91 -16.62
N ALA A 122 -0.98 -0.95 -15.76
CA ALA A 122 -2.35 -0.47 -15.57
C ALA A 122 -2.89 0.19 -16.86
N GLY A 123 -2.05 0.97 -17.55
CA GLY A 123 -2.37 1.59 -18.83
C GLY A 123 -2.62 0.56 -19.93
N LEU A 124 -1.79 -0.48 -20.02
CA LEU A 124 -2.00 -1.57 -20.97
C LEU A 124 -3.31 -2.30 -20.71
N ALA A 125 -3.56 -2.67 -19.45
CA ALA A 125 -4.80 -3.33 -19.06
C ALA A 125 -6.02 -2.47 -19.45
N ARG A 126 -5.98 -1.17 -19.17
CA ARG A 126 -7.04 -0.22 -19.55
C ARG A 126 -7.25 -0.23 -21.07
N ARG A 127 -6.20 -0.01 -21.87
CA ARG A 127 -6.29 0.01 -23.34
C ARG A 127 -6.80 -1.29 -23.94
N VAL A 128 -6.33 -2.44 -23.44
CA VAL A 128 -6.80 -3.76 -23.91
C VAL A 128 -8.29 -3.94 -23.64
N HIS A 129 -8.81 -3.42 -22.54
CA HIS A 129 -10.23 -3.53 -22.23
C HIS A 129 -11.11 -2.51 -22.95
N ASP A 130 -10.63 -1.28 -23.14
CA ASP A 130 -11.40 -0.18 -23.75
C ASP A 130 -11.44 -0.26 -25.28
N ASN A 131 -10.45 -0.88 -25.91
CA ASN A 131 -10.37 -1.01 -27.36
C ASN A 131 -10.73 -2.43 -27.83
N THR A 132 -11.87 -2.58 -28.50
CA THR A 132 -12.37 -3.87 -29.02
C THR A 132 -11.35 -4.60 -29.90
N THR A 133 -10.62 -3.89 -30.76
CA THR A 133 -9.63 -4.50 -31.65
C THR A 133 -8.42 -5.03 -30.87
N LEU A 134 -7.93 -4.27 -29.88
CA LEU A 134 -6.85 -4.73 -29.01
C LEU A 134 -7.30 -5.92 -28.16
N LYS A 135 -8.54 -5.89 -27.65
CA LYS A 135 -9.14 -7.00 -26.91
C LYS A 135 -9.20 -8.28 -27.73
N GLU A 136 -9.69 -8.21 -28.97
CA GLU A 136 -9.76 -9.36 -29.87
C GLU A 136 -8.38 -9.91 -30.20
N ARG A 137 -7.40 -9.01 -30.42
CA ARG A 137 -6.01 -9.40 -30.65
C ARG A 137 -5.40 -10.10 -29.44
N PHE A 138 -5.58 -9.54 -28.23
CA PHE A 138 -5.15 -10.15 -26.99
C PHE A 138 -5.76 -11.55 -26.82
N VAL A 139 -7.08 -11.70 -26.98
CA VAL A 139 -7.75 -13.00 -26.90
C VAL A 139 -7.23 -13.97 -27.96
N SER A 140 -6.92 -13.50 -29.17
CA SER A 140 -6.33 -14.35 -30.20
C SER A 140 -4.93 -14.81 -29.85
N LEU A 141 -4.11 -14.00 -29.17
CA LEU A 141 -2.79 -14.39 -28.71
C LEU A 141 -2.88 -15.37 -27.54
N VAL A 142 -3.78 -15.14 -26.58
CA VAL A 142 -4.05 -16.07 -25.47
C VAL A 142 -4.46 -17.45 -26.00
N LYS A 143 -5.33 -17.52 -27.01
CA LYS A 143 -5.75 -18.80 -27.62
C LYS A 143 -4.64 -19.55 -28.36
N LYS A 144 -3.55 -18.86 -28.73
CA LYS A 144 -2.41 -19.45 -29.43
C LYS A 144 -1.30 -19.90 -28.47
N ASN A 145 -1.36 -19.47 -27.22
CA ASN A 145 -0.38 -19.85 -26.21
C ASN A 145 -0.93 -21.05 -25.44
N ASP A 146 -0.46 -22.24 -25.79
CA ASP A 146 -0.88 -23.52 -25.22
C ASP A 146 -0.37 -23.71 -23.77
N ASP A 147 0.61 -22.92 -23.33
CA ASP A 147 1.21 -23.00 -22.00
C ASP A 147 0.41 -22.25 -20.92
N LEU A 148 -0.57 -21.41 -21.33
CA LEU A 148 -1.42 -20.65 -20.41
C LEU A 148 -2.44 -21.56 -19.72
N GLN A 149 -2.26 -21.75 -18.41
CA GLN A 149 -3.17 -22.53 -17.58
C GLN A 149 -4.24 -21.66 -16.89
N GLY A 150 -5.42 -22.24 -16.64
CA GLY A 150 -6.47 -21.60 -15.84
C GLY A 150 -7.60 -20.95 -16.65
N THR A 151 -8.48 -20.24 -15.94
CA THR A 151 -9.73 -19.66 -16.49
C THR A 151 -9.63 -18.17 -16.81
N GLN A 152 -8.53 -17.51 -16.45
CA GLN A 152 -8.34 -16.09 -16.74
C GLN A 152 -8.22 -15.89 -18.25
N ARG A 153 -8.87 -14.84 -18.78
CA ARG A 153 -8.94 -14.57 -20.23
C ARG A 153 -8.55 -13.14 -20.61
N THR A 154 -8.23 -12.30 -19.63
CA THR A 154 -7.93 -10.88 -19.82
C THR A 154 -7.04 -10.38 -18.70
N LEU A 155 -6.28 -9.30 -18.97
CA LEU A 155 -5.57 -8.55 -17.94
C LEU A 155 -6.55 -8.00 -16.91
N THR A 156 -6.16 -7.98 -15.64
CA THR A 156 -7.00 -7.40 -14.59
C THR A 156 -6.81 -5.88 -14.61
N ARG A 157 -7.91 -5.13 -14.68
CA ARG A 157 -7.83 -3.66 -14.56
C ARG A 157 -7.46 -3.27 -13.14
N ARG A 158 -6.64 -2.22 -13.04
CA ARG A 158 -6.44 -1.49 -11.79
C ARG A 158 -7.71 -0.73 -11.41
N VAL A 159 -8.09 -0.81 -10.15
CA VAL A 159 -9.13 -0.03 -9.49
C VAL A 159 -8.50 0.58 -8.23
N PRO A 160 -8.12 1.86 -8.25
CA PRO A 160 -7.43 2.55 -7.15
C PRO A 160 -8.13 2.41 -5.80
N THR A 161 -9.46 2.37 -5.78
CA THR A 161 -10.27 2.25 -4.56
C THR A 161 -10.33 0.83 -3.98
N ARG A 162 -9.81 -0.19 -4.69
CA ARG A 162 -9.79 -1.59 -4.24
C ARG A 162 -8.38 -2.01 -3.82
N TRP A 163 -8.21 -2.33 -2.54
CA TRP A 163 -6.90 -2.59 -1.92
C TRP A 163 -6.04 -3.64 -2.63
N ASN A 164 -6.64 -4.75 -3.09
CA ASN A 164 -5.90 -5.81 -3.78
C ASN A 164 -5.73 -5.57 -5.29
N SER A 165 -6.23 -4.46 -5.84
CA SER A 165 -6.31 -4.31 -7.29
C SER A 165 -4.95 -4.18 -7.94
N ASP A 166 -3.98 -3.55 -7.27
CA ASP A 166 -2.61 -3.41 -7.75
C ASP A 166 -1.93 -4.78 -7.89
N PHE A 167 -2.01 -5.59 -6.83
CA PHE A 167 -1.51 -6.98 -6.84
C PHE A 167 -2.18 -7.82 -7.95
N ASN A 168 -3.51 -7.76 -8.07
CA ASN A 168 -4.22 -8.54 -9.09
C ASN A 168 -3.89 -8.07 -10.52
N CYS A 169 -3.65 -6.77 -10.72
CA CYS A 169 -3.20 -6.22 -11.99
C CYS A 169 -1.81 -6.77 -12.34
N LEU A 170 -0.86 -6.67 -11.42
CA LEU A 170 0.51 -7.16 -11.56
C LEU A 170 0.56 -8.67 -11.83
N ASN A 171 -0.11 -9.47 -11.01
CA ASN A 171 -0.19 -10.92 -11.16
C ASN A 171 -0.82 -11.33 -12.51
N SER A 172 -1.79 -10.56 -13.02
CA SER A 172 -2.34 -10.82 -14.36
C SER A 172 -1.34 -10.57 -15.49
N HIS A 173 -0.42 -9.63 -15.34
CA HIS A 173 0.63 -9.36 -16.33
C HIS A 173 1.66 -10.49 -16.35
N PHE A 174 2.06 -10.99 -15.17
CA PHE A 174 2.91 -12.19 -15.08
C PHE A 174 2.26 -13.41 -15.71
N HIS A 175 0.98 -13.64 -15.41
CA HIS A 175 0.24 -14.75 -16.02
C HIS A 175 0.19 -14.68 -17.55
N PHE A 176 0.18 -13.47 -18.13
CA PHE A 176 0.12 -13.25 -19.57
C PHE A 176 1.42 -12.68 -20.16
N ARG A 177 2.59 -12.92 -19.54
CA ARG A 177 3.86 -12.28 -19.92
C ARG A 177 4.15 -12.38 -21.43
N ASP A 178 4.18 -13.58 -21.99
CA ASP A 178 4.46 -13.79 -23.42
C ASP A 178 3.44 -13.07 -24.32
N VAL A 179 2.18 -13.04 -23.90
CA VAL A 179 1.10 -12.38 -24.65
C VAL A 179 1.26 -10.86 -24.59
N VAL A 180 1.61 -10.32 -23.42
CA VAL A 180 1.88 -8.89 -23.20
C VAL A 180 3.10 -8.46 -24.01
N GLU A 181 4.18 -9.22 -23.99
CA GLU A 181 5.39 -8.95 -24.77
C GLU A 181 5.10 -8.99 -26.28
N ALA A 182 4.38 -9.99 -26.77
CA ALA A 182 3.98 -10.07 -28.18
C ALA A 182 3.07 -8.90 -28.61
N LEU A 183 2.13 -8.51 -27.74
CA LEU A 183 1.20 -7.42 -28.01
C LEU A 183 1.92 -6.07 -28.05
N THR A 184 2.79 -5.79 -27.08
CA THR A 184 3.53 -4.53 -26.96
C THR A 184 4.65 -4.39 -28.00
N SER A 185 5.24 -5.51 -28.43
CA SER A 185 6.26 -5.54 -29.50
C SER A 185 5.69 -5.29 -30.90
N THR A 186 4.37 -5.38 -31.08
CA THR A 186 3.74 -5.17 -32.38
C THR A 186 3.59 -3.66 -32.67
N SER A 187 4.54 -3.09 -33.42
CA SER A 187 4.61 -1.65 -33.74
C SER A 187 3.30 -1.06 -34.29
N SER A 188 2.55 -1.81 -35.10
CA SER A 188 1.28 -1.34 -35.69
C SER A 188 0.15 -1.11 -34.67
N LEU A 189 0.30 -1.57 -33.42
CA LEU A 189 -0.70 -1.41 -32.37
C LEU A 189 -0.50 -0.15 -31.52
N GLY A 190 0.65 0.54 -31.66
CA GLY A 190 0.92 1.76 -30.88
C GLY A 190 0.98 1.51 -29.38
N LEU A 191 1.47 0.34 -28.95
CA LEU A 191 1.54 -0.08 -27.55
C LEU A 191 2.97 -0.11 -26.98
N ARG A 192 3.94 0.45 -27.71
CA ARG A 192 5.35 0.45 -27.31
C ARG A 192 5.58 1.13 -25.95
N ALA A 193 4.86 2.20 -25.66
CA ALA A 193 4.94 2.93 -24.39
C ALA A 193 4.54 2.09 -23.16
N TYR A 194 3.89 0.94 -23.34
CA TYR A 194 3.52 0.02 -22.24
C TYR A 194 4.39 -1.23 -22.17
N HIS A 195 5.40 -1.35 -23.02
CA HIS A 195 6.34 -2.47 -22.97
C HIS A 195 7.19 -2.36 -21.70
N LEU A 196 7.48 -3.46 -21.00
CA LEU A 196 8.43 -3.46 -19.88
C LEU A 196 9.78 -3.99 -20.34
N SER A 197 10.88 -3.37 -19.90
CA SER A 197 12.22 -3.94 -20.04
C SER A 197 12.40 -5.17 -19.14
N ASP A 198 13.46 -5.95 -19.39
CA ASP A 198 13.80 -7.10 -18.54
C ASP A 198 14.04 -6.69 -17.08
N ASP A 199 14.74 -5.57 -16.86
CA ASP A 199 14.99 -5.03 -15.51
C ASP A 199 13.68 -4.58 -14.82
N GLN A 200 12.74 -4.00 -15.58
CA GLN A 200 11.42 -3.65 -15.06
C GLN A 200 10.60 -4.90 -14.70
N TRP A 201 10.74 -6.00 -15.45
CA TRP A 201 10.11 -7.27 -15.09
C TRP A 201 10.70 -7.85 -13.79
N LEU A 202 12.03 -7.83 -13.62
CA LEU A 202 12.67 -8.28 -12.40
C LEU A 202 12.23 -7.45 -11.18
N MET A 203 12.23 -6.12 -11.29
CA MET A 203 11.73 -5.26 -10.22
C MET A 203 10.23 -5.48 -9.97
N ALA A 204 9.44 -5.75 -11.02
CA ALA A 204 8.03 -6.08 -10.87
C ALA A 204 7.81 -7.41 -10.12
N GLU A 205 8.73 -8.38 -10.24
CA GLU A 205 8.70 -9.64 -9.49
C GLU A 205 8.93 -9.36 -7.99
N ASP A 206 9.95 -8.57 -7.65
CA ASP A 206 10.21 -8.10 -6.28
C ASP A 206 8.96 -7.43 -5.67
N VAL A 207 8.34 -6.52 -6.43
CA VAL A 207 7.13 -5.81 -6.02
C VAL A 207 5.96 -6.77 -5.81
N CYS A 208 5.83 -7.80 -6.66
CA CYS A 208 4.75 -8.78 -6.58
C CYS A 208 4.84 -9.62 -5.31
N GLU A 209 6.04 -10.09 -4.97
CA GLU A 209 6.29 -10.86 -3.75
C GLU A 209 5.96 -10.05 -2.49
N VAL A 210 6.34 -8.76 -2.46
CA VAL A 210 5.98 -7.90 -1.31
C VAL A 210 4.48 -7.61 -1.28
N LEU A 211 3.84 -7.39 -2.44
CA LEU A 211 2.40 -7.18 -2.51
C LEU A 211 1.59 -8.41 -2.09
N LEU A 212 2.12 -9.62 -2.24
CA LEU A 212 1.50 -10.84 -1.76
C LEU A 212 1.34 -10.85 -0.22
N LEU A 213 2.27 -10.22 0.51
CA LEU A 213 2.15 -10.06 1.97
C LEU A 213 0.90 -9.23 2.32
N PHE A 214 0.73 -8.09 1.65
CA PHE A 214 -0.44 -7.23 1.85
C PHE A 214 -1.74 -7.89 1.36
N ASP A 215 -1.69 -8.64 0.26
CA ASP A 215 -2.83 -9.37 -0.27
C ASP A 215 -3.31 -10.43 0.73
N THR A 216 -2.39 -11.18 1.32
CA THR A 216 -2.66 -12.20 2.35
C THR A 216 -3.37 -11.58 3.56
N VAL A 217 -2.83 -10.50 4.11
CA VAL A 217 -3.43 -9.78 5.25
C VAL A 217 -4.82 -9.26 4.91
N THR A 218 -4.96 -8.63 3.75
CA THR A 218 -6.24 -8.08 3.31
C THR A 218 -7.29 -9.17 3.13
N ARG A 219 -6.92 -10.34 2.60
CA ARG A 219 -7.83 -11.48 2.47
C ARG A 219 -8.29 -11.97 3.84
N VAL A 220 -7.39 -12.11 4.80
CA VAL A 220 -7.73 -12.52 6.17
C VAL A 220 -8.76 -11.56 6.76
N PHE A 221 -8.50 -10.25 6.71
CA PHE A 221 -9.41 -9.22 7.26
C PHE A 221 -10.70 -9.02 6.46
N SER A 222 -10.75 -9.45 5.20
CA SER A 222 -11.95 -9.33 4.35
C SER A 222 -12.90 -10.54 4.44
N MET A 223 -12.50 -11.61 5.12
CA MET A 223 -13.39 -12.77 5.31
C MET A 223 -14.53 -12.39 6.26
N LYS A 224 -15.78 -12.71 5.88
CA LYS A 224 -16.97 -12.29 6.64
C LYS A 224 -17.15 -12.98 8.00
N GLU A 225 -16.54 -14.14 8.18
CA GLU A 225 -16.79 -15.03 9.33
C GLU A 225 -15.50 -15.54 9.99
N VAL A 226 -14.32 -15.06 9.57
CA VAL A 226 -13.03 -15.66 9.94
C VAL A 226 -12.08 -14.76 10.73
N PRO A 227 -11.88 -13.45 10.45
CA PRO A 227 -10.94 -12.66 11.23
C PRO A 227 -11.55 -12.39 12.59
N LEU A 228 -11.15 -13.20 13.55
CA LEU A 228 -11.47 -12.96 14.95
C LEU A 228 -10.57 -11.82 15.44
N ILE A 229 -11.04 -11.06 16.43
CA ILE A 229 -10.24 -9.99 17.05
C ILE A 229 -8.86 -10.51 17.51
N VAL A 230 -8.80 -11.78 17.92
CA VAL A 230 -7.57 -12.47 18.33
C VAL A 230 -6.52 -12.61 17.22
N ASP A 231 -6.90 -12.52 15.95
CA ASP A 231 -6.00 -12.70 14.81
C ASP A 231 -5.43 -11.38 14.29
N VAL A 232 -5.95 -10.22 14.71
CA VAL A 232 -5.55 -8.91 14.18
C VAL A 232 -4.08 -8.59 14.48
N VAL A 233 -3.69 -8.58 15.76
CA VAL A 233 -2.30 -8.29 16.16
C VAL A 233 -1.33 -9.32 15.59
N PRO A 234 -1.58 -10.65 15.68
CA PRO A 234 -0.72 -11.65 15.05
C PRO A 234 -0.54 -11.43 13.55
N THR A 235 -1.62 -11.15 12.82
CA THR A 235 -1.55 -10.93 11.36
C THR A 235 -0.73 -9.67 11.03
N LEU A 236 -0.79 -8.62 11.86
CA LEU A 236 0.04 -7.42 11.70
C LEU A 236 1.51 -7.70 12.03
N GLU A 237 1.80 -8.52 13.03
CA GLU A 237 3.16 -8.97 13.34
C GLU A 237 3.74 -9.83 12.20
N ASP A 238 2.97 -10.77 11.64
CA ASP A 238 3.37 -11.57 10.48
C ASP A 238 3.69 -10.70 9.26
N LEU A 239 2.85 -9.68 8.99
CA LEU A 239 3.11 -8.69 7.93
C LEU A 239 4.42 -7.95 8.18
N ARG A 240 4.64 -7.49 9.42
CA ARG A 240 5.83 -6.75 9.80
C ARG A 240 7.10 -7.58 9.60
N GLU A 241 7.10 -8.82 10.07
CA GLU A 241 8.25 -9.73 9.93
C GLU A 241 8.50 -10.10 8.46
N GLY A 242 7.44 -10.29 7.66
CA GLY A 242 7.57 -10.47 6.21
C GLY A 242 8.21 -9.27 5.52
N LEU A 243 7.82 -8.04 5.88
CA LEU A 243 8.42 -6.82 5.34
C LEU A 243 9.89 -6.65 5.77
N ILE A 244 10.23 -7.04 7.00
CA ILE A 244 11.62 -7.06 7.48
C ILE A 244 12.45 -8.05 6.68
N ALA A 245 11.94 -9.25 6.47
CA ALA A 245 12.61 -10.28 5.67
C ALA A 245 12.85 -9.80 4.24
N ALA A 246 11.86 -9.16 3.59
CA ALA A 246 12.01 -8.59 2.25
C ALA A 246 13.00 -7.42 2.21
N ARG A 247 13.02 -6.55 3.22
CA ARG A 247 13.98 -5.43 3.32
C ARG A 247 15.41 -5.91 3.48
N ASP A 248 15.62 -6.94 4.31
CA ASP A 248 16.93 -7.46 4.67
C ASP A 248 17.37 -8.63 3.77
N ASP A 249 16.65 -8.89 2.67
CA ASP A 249 16.99 -9.94 1.72
C ASP A 249 18.31 -9.62 1.00
N THR A 250 19.28 -10.49 1.23
CA THR A 250 20.63 -10.45 0.64
C THR A 250 20.87 -11.61 -0.31
N ILE A 251 19.91 -12.53 -0.45
CA ILE A 251 20.01 -13.73 -1.26
C ILE A 251 19.45 -13.47 -2.66
N ASN A 252 18.28 -12.83 -2.74
CA ASN A 252 17.54 -12.65 -4.00
C ASN A 252 17.85 -11.32 -4.71
N ASP A 253 18.84 -10.55 -4.25
CA ASP A 253 19.26 -9.27 -4.82
C ASP A 253 18.11 -8.28 -5.08
N VAL A 254 17.18 -8.21 -4.12
CA VAL A 254 15.99 -7.35 -4.20
C VAL A 254 16.38 -5.89 -4.42
N SER A 255 15.68 -5.22 -5.34
CA SER A 255 15.90 -3.82 -5.72
C SER A 255 15.92 -2.88 -4.49
N ASN A 256 16.81 -1.89 -4.47
CA ASN A 256 16.98 -0.98 -3.33
C ASN A 256 15.70 -0.16 -3.07
N ILE A 257 15.00 0.27 -4.12
CA ILE A 257 13.74 0.99 -3.97
C ILE A 257 12.67 0.13 -3.29
N VAL A 258 12.64 -1.18 -3.57
CA VAL A 258 11.73 -2.14 -2.93
C VAL A 258 12.09 -2.27 -1.45
N LYS A 259 13.38 -2.39 -1.12
CA LYS A 259 13.86 -2.43 0.28
C LYS A 259 13.45 -1.17 1.05
N ILE A 260 13.57 0.00 0.43
CA ILE A 260 13.18 1.28 1.05
C ILE A 260 11.65 1.39 1.18
N ALA A 261 10.89 0.94 0.18
CA ALA A 261 9.44 0.87 0.27
C ALA A 261 8.96 -0.08 1.38
N CYS A 262 9.66 -1.21 1.58
CA CYS A 262 9.46 -2.10 2.72
C CYS A 262 9.73 -1.37 4.04
N GLN A 263 10.84 -0.63 4.15
CA GLN A 263 11.14 0.16 5.35
C GLN A 263 10.05 1.20 5.65
N ALA A 264 9.57 1.94 4.65
CA ALA A 264 8.47 2.88 4.83
C ALA A 264 7.18 2.19 5.29
N SER A 265 6.94 0.97 4.82
CA SER A 265 5.80 0.15 5.20
C SER A 265 5.91 -0.38 6.63
N ILE A 266 7.10 -0.79 7.06
CA ILE A 266 7.37 -1.18 8.46
C ILE A 266 7.06 -0.01 9.39
N LEU A 267 7.50 1.21 9.06
CA LEU A 267 7.20 2.40 9.87
C LEU A 267 5.68 2.66 9.98
N LEU A 268 4.93 2.40 8.92
CA LEU A 268 3.46 2.51 8.97
C LEU A 268 2.85 1.42 9.85
N VAL A 269 3.30 0.17 9.69
CA VAL A 269 2.84 -0.95 10.52
C VAL A 269 3.15 -0.69 11.99
N ASP A 270 4.35 -0.25 12.34
CA ASP A 270 4.75 0.10 13.71
C ASP A 270 3.85 1.19 14.33
N LYS A 271 3.49 2.20 13.53
CA LYS A 271 2.52 3.23 13.95
C LYS A 271 1.16 2.60 14.28
N TYR A 272 0.65 1.69 13.46
CA TYR A 272 -0.64 1.04 13.71
C TYR A 272 -0.60 -0.02 14.82
N SER A 273 0.51 -0.75 14.95
CA SER A 273 0.72 -1.70 16.04
C SER A 273 0.70 -1.01 17.40
N THR A 274 1.19 0.23 17.49
CA THR A 274 1.07 1.04 18.71
C THR A 274 -0.38 1.30 19.10
N PHE A 275 -1.26 1.56 18.13
CA PHE A 275 -2.70 1.72 18.39
C PHE A 275 -3.37 0.41 18.78
N ALA A 276 -2.98 -0.70 18.16
CA ALA A 276 -3.48 -2.03 18.52
C ALA A 276 -3.06 -2.44 19.94
N ASP A 277 -1.82 -2.16 20.32
CA ASP A 277 -1.30 -2.41 21.68
C ASP A 277 -2.01 -1.58 22.75
N ASN A 278 -2.43 -0.36 22.41
CA ASN A 278 -3.16 0.52 23.32
C ASN A 278 -4.65 0.15 23.49
N CYS A 279 -5.16 -0.78 22.67
CA CYS A 279 -6.52 -1.24 22.77
C CYS A 279 -6.59 -2.59 23.50
N ASP A 280 -7.07 -2.53 24.73
CA ASP A 280 -7.21 -3.67 25.65
C ASP A 280 -7.91 -4.89 25.03
N ILE A 281 -8.89 -4.68 24.14
CA ILE A 281 -9.68 -5.76 23.54
C ILE A 281 -8.83 -6.77 22.76
N TYR A 282 -7.77 -6.33 22.07
CA TYR A 282 -6.89 -7.23 21.33
C TYR A 282 -6.08 -8.09 22.29
N LEU A 283 -5.53 -7.48 23.34
CA LEU A 283 -4.75 -8.16 24.36
C LEU A 283 -5.60 -9.20 25.11
N ILE A 284 -6.81 -8.81 25.51
CA ILE A 284 -7.77 -9.69 26.18
C ILE A 284 -8.15 -10.85 25.25
N ALA A 285 -8.50 -10.58 24.00
CA ALA A 285 -8.89 -11.62 23.04
C ALA A 285 -7.79 -12.68 22.86
N ILE A 286 -6.53 -12.25 22.72
CA ILE A 286 -5.37 -13.15 22.61
C ILE A 286 -5.18 -13.98 23.87
N ALA A 287 -5.26 -13.34 25.05
CA ALA A 287 -5.11 -14.04 26.33
C ALA A 287 -6.24 -15.05 26.60
N MET A 288 -7.45 -14.77 26.13
CA MET A 288 -8.62 -15.64 26.26
C MET A 288 -8.65 -16.77 25.23
N CYS A 289 -7.87 -16.68 24.16
CA CYS A 289 -7.77 -17.75 23.17
C CYS A 289 -7.05 -18.98 23.75
N PRO A 290 -7.70 -20.16 23.80
CA PRO A 290 -7.13 -21.35 24.44
C PRO A 290 -5.76 -21.79 23.89
N ASP A 291 -5.52 -21.58 22.60
CA ASP A 291 -4.30 -22.01 21.91
C ASP A 291 -3.14 -21.02 22.06
N ARG A 292 -3.44 -19.75 22.37
CA ARG A 292 -2.47 -18.65 22.47
C ARG A 292 -2.13 -18.31 23.93
N LYS A 293 -3.13 -17.85 24.68
CA LYS A 293 -3.01 -17.41 26.09
C LYS A 293 -1.85 -16.42 26.32
N LEU A 294 -1.38 -16.32 27.56
CA LEU A 294 -0.17 -15.56 27.90
C LEU A 294 1.12 -16.10 27.27
N LYS A 295 1.10 -17.37 26.83
CA LYS A 295 2.24 -17.99 26.16
C LYS A 295 2.55 -17.30 24.83
N TRP A 296 1.53 -16.93 24.06
CA TRP A 296 1.72 -16.24 22.79
C TRP A 296 2.54 -14.95 22.96
N PHE A 297 2.20 -14.10 23.92
CA PHE A 297 2.97 -12.87 24.21
C PHE A 297 4.43 -13.15 24.56
N LYS A 298 4.70 -14.20 25.32
CA LYS A 298 6.07 -14.61 25.66
C LYS A 298 6.86 -15.03 24.42
N ASP A 299 6.23 -15.81 23.55
CA ASP A 299 6.85 -16.32 22.33
C ASP A 299 7.10 -15.18 21.32
N HIS A 300 6.33 -14.09 21.40
CA HIS A 300 6.44 -12.89 20.55
C HIS A 300 7.17 -11.73 21.27
N GLY A 301 8.14 -12.07 22.13
CA GLY A 301 9.12 -11.11 22.64
C GLY A 301 8.64 -10.19 23.78
N ARG A 302 7.42 -10.34 24.30
CA ARG A 302 6.99 -9.56 25.47
C ARG A 302 7.79 -9.96 26.70
N THR A 303 8.26 -8.96 27.43
CA THR A 303 9.03 -9.16 28.65
C THR A 303 8.14 -9.74 29.77
N PRO A 304 8.71 -10.45 30.76
CA PRO A 304 7.95 -10.96 31.91
C PRO A 304 7.17 -9.87 32.66
N ARG A 305 7.67 -8.62 32.62
CA ARG A 305 6.98 -7.46 33.21
C ARG A 305 5.73 -7.10 32.40
N GLN A 306 5.84 -6.97 31.08
CA GLN A 306 4.70 -6.66 30.21
C GLN A 306 3.62 -7.75 30.29
N ILE A 307 4.00 -9.03 30.35
CA ILE A 307 3.04 -10.12 30.49
C ILE A 307 2.25 -10.00 31.80
N LYS A 308 2.91 -9.61 32.91
CA LYS A 308 2.23 -9.34 34.18
C LYS A 308 1.31 -8.12 34.12
N GLU A 309 1.68 -7.08 33.37
CA GLU A 309 0.84 -5.91 33.14
C GLU A 309 -0.44 -6.29 32.35
N ILE A 310 -0.30 -7.14 31.32
CA ILE A 310 -1.44 -7.71 30.57
C ILE A 310 -2.33 -8.56 31.48
N GLU A 311 -1.75 -9.45 32.29
CA GLU A 311 -2.50 -10.28 33.24
C GLU A 311 -3.29 -9.43 34.23
N LYS A 312 -2.66 -8.39 34.78
CA LYS A 312 -3.29 -7.44 35.68
C LYS A 312 -4.46 -6.71 35.01
N LEU A 313 -4.25 -6.19 33.80
CA LEU A 313 -5.28 -5.51 33.02
C LEU A 313 -6.51 -6.40 32.79
N ILE A 314 -6.30 -7.68 32.49
CA ILE A 314 -7.39 -8.64 32.28
C ILE A 314 -8.19 -8.86 33.56
N ILE A 315 -7.51 -9.03 34.70
CA ILE A 315 -8.15 -9.22 36.01
C ILE A 315 -8.95 -7.98 36.39
N GLU A 316 -8.38 -6.78 36.22
CA GLU A 316 -9.06 -5.52 36.51
C GLU A 316 -10.34 -5.38 35.67
N LYS A 317 -10.28 -5.67 34.37
CA LYS A 317 -11.46 -5.66 33.49
C LYS A 317 -12.52 -6.67 33.87
N TRP A 318 -12.13 -7.88 34.28
CA TRP A 318 -13.05 -8.87 34.79
C TRP A 318 -13.76 -8.36 36.06
N THR A 319 -13.00 -7.85 37.01
CA THR A 319 -13.53 -7.35 38.28
C THR A 319 -14.48 -6.17 38.10
N GLU A 320 -14.16 -5.24 37.19
CA GLU A 320 -14.97 -4.04 36.95
C GLU A 320 -16.27 -4.31 36.18
N VAL A 321 -16.28 -5.27 35.25
CA VAL A 321 -17.37 -5.40 34.26
C VAL A 321 -18.17 -6.69 34.41
N TYR A 322 -17.55 -7.76 34.91
CA TYR A 322 -18.12 -9.11 34.84
C TYR A 322 -18.16 -9.86 36.17
N SER A 323 -17.56 -9.32 37.23
CA SER A 323 -17.69 -9.91 38.56
C SER A 323 -19.16 -9.90 38.98
N PRO A 324 -19.71 -11.01 39.49
CA PRO A 324 -21.08 -11.02 39.99
C PRO A 324 -21.22 -10.00 41.14
N ASP A 325 -22.34 -9.27 41.15
CA ASP A 325 -22.72 -8.42 42.26
C ASP A 325 -22.98 -9.30 43.49
N GLU A 326 -22.47 -8.90 44.66
CA GLU A 326 -22.62 -9.65 45.93
C GLU A 326 -24.10 -9.84 46.37
N ASP A 327 -25.07 -9.27 45.64
CA ASP A 327 -26.50 -9.25 45.98
C ASP A 327 -27.36 -10.31 45.23
N GLU A 328 -26.77 -11.20 44.43
CA GLU A 328 -27.48 -12.30 43.73
C GLU A 328 -27.21 -13.72 44.30
N GLU A 329 -27.18 -13.88 45.64
CA GLU A 329 -27.26 -15.22 46.30
C GLU A 329 -28.56 -15.46 47.08
#